data_AF-A0A9E2AHV5-F1
#
_entry.id   AF-A0A9E2AHV5-F1
#
_cell.length_a   1.000
_cell.length_b   1.000
_cell.length_c   1.000
_cell.angle_alpha   90.00
_cell.angle_beta   90.00
_cell.angle_gamma   90.00
#
_symmetry.space_group_name_H-M   'P 1'
#
loop_
_entity.id
_entity.type
_entity.pdbx_description
1 polymer ?
#
loop_
_entity_poly.entity_id
_entity_poly.type
_entity_poly.pdbx_seq_one_letter_code
_entity_poly.pdbx_strand_id
1 'polypeptide(L)'
;MVADPSAASFRKEIEDLRRQNKKYVYTFGNGRAEGNASMKNLLGGKGSNLAEMNLVGIPVPAGFTITTEVCAQYNAIGHEITQELIKAQVNEAVQFVEQVMGKKYGDPNDPLLLSVRSGARVSMPGMMDTVLNLGLNDEIAESVAKKPGQDRFIWDSYRRLVQMYGNVVMGLKPENKEEEDPFEIEIQKLKKEKGVELDTELTAADLREMVSRFKDLVKRRSGQSFPTDPWEQLWGSAFAVFESWNNERAQVYRNINGIPNDWGTAVNVQAMVFGNLNDNCATGVAFTRNAATGEDLFNGEFLVNAQGEDVVAGTRTPQEISKEGSQRWAKLARVSEEERKEKYPSLEELMPDIYQELLEYETKLENHYKDMQDLEFTVQEGKLWMLQTRSGKRTGTAMVKIAMDMLKEGMIDEKTAVMRVDPIRLDDLLHPVFDDKALEDIEVISRGLPASPGAATGQIVFFADEAMELAENGKEVILVRIETSPEDLKGMNVAKGILTARGGMTSHAAVVARGMGKCCISGAGSIHID
;
A
#
# COMPACT_ATOMS: atom_id res chain seq x y z
N MET A 1 3.12 -23.65 -47.14
CA MET A 1 3.07 -23.13 -45.76
C MET A 1 1.77 -23.62 -45.14
N VAL A 2 1.84 -24.73 -44.40
CA VAL A 2 0.69 -25.23 -43.64
C VAL A 2 0.60 -24.36 -42.39
N ALA A 3 -0.52 -23.65 -42.20
CA ALA A 3 -0.74 -22.85 -41.01
C ALA A 3 -0.68 -23.76 -39.77
N ASP A 4 0.02 -23.31 -38.73
CA ASP A 4 0.10 -24.02 -37.45
C ASP A 4 -1.31 -24.21 -36.86
N PRO A 5 -1.77 -25.46 -36.62
CA PRO A 5 -3.09 -25.74 -36.07
C PRO A 5 -3.35 -25.04 -34.73
N SER A 6 -2.29 -24.77 -33.95
CA SER A 6 -2.40 -24.07 -32.66
C SER A 6 -2.76 -22.59 -32.84
N ALA A 7 -2.13 -21.90 -33.81
CA ALA A 7 -2.39 -20.49 -34.11
C ALA A 7 -3.80 -20.25 -34.69
N ALA A 8 -4.34 -21.22 -35.44
CA ALA A 8 -5.71 -21.15 -35.97
C ALA A 8 -6.77 -21.33 -34.86
N SER A 9 -6.53 -22.24 -33.90
CA SER A 9 -7.38 -22.42 -32.73
C SER A 9 -7.37 -21.18 -31.83
N PHE A 10 -6.17 -20.63 -31.57
CA PHE A 10 -5.95 -19.42 -30.78
C PHE A 10 -6.69 -18.20 -31.35
N ARG A 11 -6.60 -17.98 -32.68
CA ARG A 11 -7.32 -16.88 -33.34
C ARG A 11 -8.83 -17.03 -33.25
N LYS A 12 -9.35 -18.24 -33.44
CA LYS A 12 -10.78 -18.51 -33.38
C LYS A 12 -11.34 -18.25 -31.97
N GLU A 13 -10.62 -18.66 -30.94
CA GLU A 13 -11.01 -18.43 -29.54
C GLU A 13 -11.07 -16.94 -29.19
N ILE A 14 -10.07 -16.15 -29.62
CA ILE A 14 -10.08 -14.69 -29.45
C ILE A 14 -11.23 -14.04 -30.23
N GLU A 15 -11.49 -14.46 -31.46
CA GLU A 15 -12.59 -13.93 -32.26
C GLU A 15 -13.95 -14.22 -31.61
N ASP A 16 -14.15 -15.44 -31.09
CA ASP A 16 -15.38 -15.84 -30.41
C ASP A 16 -15.57 -15.07 -29.09
N LEU A 17 -14.50 -14.81 -28.33
CA LEU A 17 -14.55 -13.96 -27.13
C LEU A 17 -14.80 -12.49 -27.47
N ARG A 18 -14.17 -11.94 -28.51
CA ARG A 18 -14.36 -10.54 -28.95
C ARG A 18 -15.76 -10.30 -29.51
N ARG A 19 -16.40 -11.30 -30.13
CA ARG A 19 -17.80 -11.21 -30.59
C ARG A 19 -18.79 -10.90 -29.48
N GLN A 20 -18.45 -11.17 -28.22
CA GLN A 20 -19.28 -10.84 -27.06
C GLN A 20 -19.26 -9.35 -26.72
N ASN A 21 -18.39 -8.55 -27.36
CA ASN A 21 -18.24 -7.09 -27.20
C ASN A 21 -18.21 -6.62 -25.73
N LYS A 22 -17.53 -7.41 -24.88
CA LYS A 22 -17.51 -7.20 -23.44
C LYS A 22 -16.46 -6.15 -23.05
N LYS A 23 -16.84 -5.25 -22.14
CA LYS A 23 -15.95 -4.21 -21.59
C LYS A 23 -15.17 -4.76 -20.39
N TYR A 24 -13.85 -4.73 -20.49
CA TYR A 24 -12.90 -5.28 -19.53
C TYR A 24 -12.03 -4.23 -18.84
N VAL A 25 -11.98 -3.02 -19.37
CA VAL A 25 -11.18 -1.91 -18.86
C VAL A 25 -12.08 -0.69 -18.64
N TYR A 26 -12.03 -0.09 -17.45
CA TYR A 26 -12.88 1.04 -17.06
C TYR A 26 -12.00 2.23 -16.64
N THR A 27 -12.13 3.35 -17.34
CA THR A 27 -11.33 4.56 -17.09
C THR A 27 -11.89 5.43 -15.96
N PHE A 28 -11.01 6.20 -15.33
CA PHE A 28 -11.35 7.24 -14.35
C PHE A 28 -10.35 8.40 -14.42
N GLY A 29 -10.81 9.65 -14.27
CA GLY A 29 -9.95 10.84 -14.28
C GLY A 29 -10.72 12.11 -14.66
N ASN A 30 -10.21 13.27 -14.23
CA ASN A 30 -10.74 14.60 -14.58
C ASN A 30 -12.25 14.77 -14.31
N GLY A 31 -12.71 14.27 -13.15
CA GLY A 31 -14.13 14.37 -12.75
C GLY A 31 -15.07 13.44 -13.54
N ARG A 32 -14.52 12.45 -14.26
CA ARG A 32 -15.29 11.45 -15.02
C ARG A 32 -14.80 10.05 -14.67
N ALA A 33 -15.73 9.09 -14.66
CA ALA A 33 -15.39 7.68 -14.53
C ALA A 33 -16.43 6.81 -15.24
N GLU A 34 -15.99 5.66 -15.75
CA GLU A 34 -16.87 4.66 -16.36
C GLU A 34 -17.41 3.64 -15.34
N GLY A 35 -16.84 3.65 -14.13
CA GLY A 35 -17.27 2.85 -12.98
C GLY A 35 -17.88 3.71 -11.86
N ASN A 36 -18.26 3.07 -10.75
CA ASN A 36 -18.71 3.72 -9.51
C ASN A 36 -18.63 2.73 -8.33
N ALA A 37 -18.96 3.19 -7.11
CA ALA A 37 -18.90 2.40 -5.88
C ALA A 37 -19.74 1.10 -5.91
N SER A 38 -20.83 1.05 -6.69
CA SER A 38 -21.68 -0.14 -6.80
C SER A 38 -21.03 -1.29 -7.56
N MET A 39 -20.00 -1.00 -8.37
CA MET A 39 -19.31 -1.96 -9.22
C MET A 39 -18.15 -2.67 -8.52
N LYS A 40 -18.15 -2.70 -7.19
CA LYS A 40 -17.11 -3.31 -6.34
C LYS A 40 -16.80 -4.77 -6.69
N ASN A 41 -17.79 -5.53 -7.16
CA ASN A 41 -17.59 -6.91 -7.58
C ASN A 41 -16.80 -7.04 -8.89
N LEU A 42 -16.86 -6.04 -9.76
CA LEU A 42 -16.22 -6.04 -11.08
C LEU A 42 -14.88 -5.29 -11.06
N LEU A 43 -14.81 -4.16 -10.36
CA LEU A 43 -13.65 -3.26 -10.32
C LEU A 43 -12.79 -3.46 -9.06
N GLY A 44 -13.21 -4.35 -8.16
CA GLY A 44 -12.65 -4.43 -6.81
C GLY A 44 -12.99 -3.20 -5.96
N GLY A 45 -12.65 -3.25 -4.67
CA GLY A 45 -12.84 -2.13 -3.75
C GLY A 45 -12.05 -0.89 -4.15
N LYS A 46 -10.79 -1.07 -4.59
CA LYS A 46 -9.93 0.06 -4.97
C LYS A 46 -10.41 0.75 -6.25
N GLY A 47 -10.68 0.00 -7.31
CA GLY A 47 -11.12 0.57 -8.59
C GLY A 47 -12.49 1.24 -8.51
N SER A 48 -13.42 0.63 -7.78
CA SER A 48 -14.76 1.23 -7.55
C SER A 48 -14.66 2.54 -6.76
N ASN A 49 -13.82 2.61 -5.73
CA ASN A 49 -13.62 3.84 -4.96
C ASN A 49 -12.83 4.92 -5.71
N LEU A 50 -11.86 4.55 -6.56
CA LEU A 50 -11.16 5.49 -7.46
C LEU A 50 -12.13 6.14 -8.45
N ALA A 51 -13.05 5.35 -9.00
CA ALA A 51 -14.10 5.84 -9.87
C ALA A 51 -15.08 6.75 -9.12
N GLU A 52 -15.54 6.34 -7.93
CA GLU A 52 -16.47 7.13 -7.13
C GLU A 52 -15.86 8.47 -6.69
N MET A 53 -14.61 8.48 -6.22
CA MET A 53 -13.89 9.71 -5.86
C MET A 53 -13.87 10.71 -7.03
N ASN A 54 -13.62 10.24 -8.26
CA ASN A 54 -13.70 11.10 -9.45
C ASN A 54 -15.11 11.67 -9.64
N LEU A 55 -16.15 10.84 -9.54
CA LEU A 55 -17.54 11.25 -9.75
C LEU A 55 -18.03 12.26 -8.71
N VAL A 56 -17.57 12.14 -7.46
CA VAL A 56 -17.89 13.12 -6.41
C VAL A 56 -17.02 14.37 -6.47
N GLY A 57 -16.08 14.47 -7.41
CA GLY A 57 -15.24 15.66 -7.59
C GLY A 57 -14.10 15.77 -6.57
N ILE A 58 -13.46 14.64 -6.26
CA ILE A 58 -12.18 14.58 -5.54
C ILE A 58 -11.05 14.46 -6.58
N PRO A 59 -9.91 15.18 -6.42
CA PRO A 59 -8.81 15.14 -7.38
C PRO A 59 -8.06 13.81 -7.30
N VAL A 60 -8.31 12.93 -8.27
CA VAL A 60 -7.65 11.63 -8.39
C VAL A 60 -6.81 11.62 -9.67
N PRO A 61 -5.53 11.16 -9.64
CA PRO A 61 -4.75 10.99 -10.85
C PRO A 61 -5.44 10.04 -11.83
N ALA A 62 -5.43 10.38 -13.11
CA ALA A 62 -6.12 9.61 -14.13
C ALA A 62 -5.59 8.18 -14.24
N GLY A 63 -6.47 7.24 -14.57
CA GLY A 63 -6.15 5.84 -14.64
C GLY A 63 -7.28 4.99 -15.21
N PHE A 64 -7.14 3.68 -15.05
CA PHE A 64 -8.13 2.70 -15.42
C PHE A 64 -8.03 1.45 -14.57
N THR A 65 -9.12 0.70 -14.52
CA THR A 65 -9.22 -0.59 -13.83
C THR A 65 -9.48 -1.70 -14.84
N ILE A 66 -8.62 -2.72 -14.86
CA ILE A 66 -8.84 -4.00 -15.52
C ILE A 66 -9.65 -4.88 -14.56
N THR A 67 -10.82 -5.34 -15.03
CA THR A 67 -11.82 -5.99 -14.17
C THR A 67 -11.37 -7.33 -13.56
N THR A 68 -12.01 -7.73 -12.46
CA THR A 68 -11.82 -9.06 -11.84
C THR A 68 -12.14 -10.21 -12.78
N GLU A 69 -13.02 -10.00 -13.76
CA GLU A 69 -13.36 -11.03 -14.75
C GLU A 69 -12.16 -11.38 -15.64
N VAL A 70 -11.28 -10.41 -15.92
CA VAL A 70 -10.05 -10.67 -16.66
C VAL A 70 -9.10 -11.55 -15.86
N CYS A 71 -9.06 -11.41 -14.53
CA CYS A 71 -8.32 -12.34 -13.68
C CYS A 71 -8.85 -13.78 -13.79
N ALA A 72 -10.17 -13.96 -13.85
CA ALA A 72 -10.77 -15.27 -14.08
C ALA A 72 -10.43 -15.81 -15.48
N GLN A 73 -10.46 -14.97 -16.52
CA GLN A 73 -10.03 -15.34 -17.86
C GLN A 73 -8.55 -15.74 -17.88
N TYR A 74 -7.66 -14.95 -17.26
CA TYR A 74 -6.24 -15.23 -17.14
C TYR A 74 -5.97 -16.65 -16.61
N ASN A 75 -6.68 -17.03 -15.55
CA ASN A 75 -6.56 -18.36 -14.96
C ASN A 75 -7.08 -19.50 -15.86
N ALA A 76 -8.00 -19.21 -16.79
CA ALA A 76 -8.65 -20.19 -17.65
C ALA A 76 -7.97 -20.37 -19.02
N ILE A 77 -7.58 -19.26 -19.66
CA ILE A 77 -7.07 -19.22 -21.04
C ILE A 77 -5.60 -18.80 -21.13
N GLY A 78 -4.97 -18.47 -20.00
CA GLY A 78 -3.54 -18.16 -19.91
C GLY A 78 -3.16 -16.75 -20.40
N HIS A 79 -1.87 -16.45 -20.28
CA HIS A 79 -1.27 -15.14 -20.48
C HIS A 79 -1.51 -14.57 -21.90
N GLU A 80 -1.11 -15.30 -22.94
CA GLU A 80 -1.08 -14.78 -24.32
C GLU A 80 -2.50 -14.45 -24.85
N ILE A 81 -3.48 -15.34 -24.62
CA ILE A 81 -4.87 -15.11 -25.07
C ILE A 81 -5.47 -13.93 -24.31
N THR A 82 -5.23 -13.85 -22.99
CA THR A 82 -5.77 -12.77 -22.16
C THR A 82 -5.21 -11.41 -22.55
N GLN A 83 -3.90 -11.33 -22.82
CA GLN A 83 -3.26 -10.11 -23.30
C GLN A 83 -3.91 -9.63 -24.60
N GLU A 84 -3.99 -10.49 -25.61
CA GLU A 84 -4.60 -10.13 -26.89
C GLU A 84 -6.09 -9.81 -26.77
N LEU A 85 -6.83 -10.46 -25.86
CA LEU A 85 -8.24 -10.17 -25.60
C LEU A 85 -8.47 -8.70 -25.19
N ILE A 86 -7.63 -8.17 -24.29
CA ILE A 86 -7.84 -6.85 -23.68
C ILE A 86 -6.92 -5.74 -24.23
N LYS A 87 -5.94 -6.08 -25.06
CA LYS A 87 -4.91 -5.17 -25.61
C LYS A 87 -5.47 -3.86 -26.15
N ALA A 88 -6.52 -3.93 -26.97
CA ALA A 88 -7.13 -2.75 -27.57
C ALA A 88 -7.69 -1.79 -26.50
N GLN A 89 -8.42 -2.34 -25.52
CA GLN A 89 -9.02 -1.55 -24.44
C GLN A 89 -7.96 -0.95 -23.50
N VAL A 90 -6.87 -1.69 -23.23
CA VAL A 90 -5.74 -1.17 -22.45
C VAL A 90 -5.03 -0.03 -23.19
N ASN A 91 -4.80 -0.17 -24.50
CA ASN A 91 -4.19 0.90 -25.30
C ASN A 91 -5.06 2.18 -25.33
N GLU A 92 -6.37 2.03 -25.53
CA GLU A 92 -7.32 3.16 -25.47
C GLU A 92 -7.34 3.81 -24.09
N ALA A 93 -7.27 3.01 -23.02
CA ALA A 93 -7.25 3.52 -21.66
C ALA A 93 -5.94 4.26 -21.34
N VAL A 94 -4.79 3.78 -21.80
CA VAL A 94 -3.51 4.51 -21.68
C VAL A 94 -3.59 5.84 -22.45
N GLN A 95 -4.13 5.86 -23.67
CA GLN A 95 -4.33 7.10 -24.43
C GLN A 95 -5.24 8.10 -23.70
N PHE A 96 -6.29 7.63 -23.03
CA PHE A 96 -7.12 8.48 -22.19
C PHE A 96 -6.30 9.10 -21.04
N VAL A 97 -5.46 8.31 -20.36
CA VAL A 97 -4.58 8.81 -19.29
C VAL A 97 -3.59 9.85 -19.84
N GLU A 98 -2.97 9.57 -20.99
CA GLU A 98 -2.05 10.51 -21.67
C GLU A 98 -2.73 11.85 -21.96
N GLN A 99 -3.95 11.83 -22.49
CA GLN A 99 -4.73 13.04 -22.79
C GLN A 99 -5.08 13.84 -21.53
N VAL A 100 -5.51 13.18 -20.47
CA VAL A 100 -5.90 13.84 -19.22
C VAL A 100 -4.68 14.40 -18.49
N MET A 101 -3.57 13.67 -18.48
CA MET A 101 -2.35 14.06 -17.77
C MET A 101 -1.44 14.98 -18.59
N GLY A 102 -1.68 15.12 -19.90
CA GLY A 102 -0.89 15.95 -20.80
C GLY A 102 0.53 15.42 -21.04
N LYS A 103 0.75 14.10 -20.87
CA LYS A 103 2.05 13.42 -20.97
C LYS A 103 1.92 12.16 -21.81
N LYS A 104 3.04 11.56 -22.22
CA LYS A 104 3.03 10.38 -23.09
C LYS A 104 3.79 9.19 -22.49
N TYR A 105 3.19 8.01 -22.53
CA TYR A 105 3.76 6.79 -21.96
C TYR A 105 4.93 6.31 -22.82
N GLY A 106 6.12 6.22 -22.20
CA GLY A 106 7.36 5.88 -22.88
C GLY A 106 8.02 7.02 -23.66
N ASP A 107 7.58 8.27 -23.53
CA ASP A 107 8.27 9.42 -24.13
C ASP A 107 9.47 9.86 -23.26
N PRO A 108 10.69 9.91 -23.81
CA PRO A 108 11.87 10.32 -23.06
C PRO A 108 11.86 11.79 -22.62
N ASN A 109 11.14 12.68 -23.31
CA ASN A 109 11.19 14.11 -23.02
C ASN A 109 10.17 14.53 -21.96
N ASP A 110 8.95 13.99 -22.01
CA ASP A 110 7.90 14.24 -21.02
C ASP A 110 7.15 12.94 -20.66
N PRO A 111 7.79 12.08 -19.86
CA PRO A 111 7.29 10.74 -19.59
C PRO A 111 6.04 10.78 -18.72
N LEU A 112 4.99 10.10 -19.18
CA LEU A 112 3.97 9.56 -18.29
C LEU A 112 4.55 8.31 -17.61
N LEU A 113 4.54 8.29 -16.28
CA LEU A 113 4.85 7.10 -15.50
C LEU A 113 3.57 6.57 -14.87
N LEU A 114 3.47 5.26 -14.72
CA LEU A 114 2.28 4.58 -14.20
C LEU A 114 2.59 3.82 -12.91
N SER A 115 1.55 3.59 -12.12
CA SER A 115 1.54 2.59 -11.05
C SER A 115 0.58 1.49 -11.42
N VAL A 116 0.88 0.27 -10.99
CA VAL A 116 0.01 -0.89 -11.08
C VAL A 116 -0.28 -1.38 -9.67
N ARG A 117 -1.56 -1.33 -9.29
CA ARG A 117 -2.05 -1.64 -7.94
C ARG A 117 -3.18 -2.66 -8.02
N SER A 118 -3.01 -3.77 -7.32
CA SER A 118 -4.06 -4.76 -7.11
C SER A 118 -5.29 -4.18 -6.39
N GLY A 119 -6.46 -4.78 -6.64
CA GLY A 119 -7.71 -4.42 -5.97
C GLY A 119 -8.74 -5.54 -6.03
N ALA A 120 -8.80 -6.37 -5.00
CA ALA A 120 -9.85 -7.38 -4.87
C ALA A 120 -11.19 -6.75 -4.40
N ARG A 121 -12.27 -7.53 -4.47
CA ARG A 121 -13.62 -7.11 -4.01
C ARG A 121 -13.63 -6.73 -2.54
N VAL A 122 -12.91 -7.48 -1.73
CA VAL A 122 -12.67 -7.20 -0.31
C VAL A 122 -11.23 -6.77 -0.11
N SER A 123 -11.02 -5.87 0.85
CA SER A 123 -9.68 -5.39 1.16
C SER A 123 -8.84 -6.52 1.75
N MET A 124 -7.67 -6.77 1.15
CA MET A 124 -6.65 -7.70 1.63
C MET A 124 -5.36 -6.91 1.90
N PRO A 125 -5.25 -6.17 3.02
CA PRO A 125 -4.11 -5.29 3.31
C PRO A 125 -2.80 -6.06 3.36
N GLY A 126 -1.73 -5.52 2.79
CA GLY A 126 -0.41 -6.17 2.73
C GLY A 126 -0.30 -7.28 1.69
N MET A 127 -1.39 -7.99 1.39
CA MET A 127 -1.30 -9.28 0.69
C MET A 127 -0.92 -9.20 -0.80
N MET A 128 -1.15 -8.07 -1.43
CA MET A 128 -1.13 -7.95 -2.89
C MET A 128 -0.13 -6.90 -3.33
N ASP A 129 0.63 -7.24 -4.37
CA ASP A 129 1.76 -6.44 -4.80
C ASP A 129 1.34 -5.13 -5.48
N THR A 130 2.23 -4.14 -5.41
CA THR A 130 2.13 -2.84 -6.08
C THR A 130 3.46 -2.55 -6.74
N VAL A 131 3.43 -2.05 -7.98
CA VAL A 131 4.61 -1.59 -8.70
C VAL A 131 4.42 -0.13 -9.07
N LEU A 132 5.34 0.73 -8.64
CA LEU A 132 5.32 2.16 -8.94
C LEU A 132 6.37 2.51 -10.01
N ASN A 133 6.26 3.72 -10.56
CA ASN A 133 7.23 4.30 -11.49
C ASN A 133 7.40 3.52 -12.82
N LEU A 134 6.40 2.74 -13.23
CA LEU A 134 6.41 2.00 -14.49
C LEU A 134 6.54 2.94 -15.68
N GLY A 135 7.35 2.51 -16.64
CA GLY A 135 7.76 3.28 -17.80
C GLY A 135 9.18 3.83 -17.71
N LEU A 136 9.82 3.81 -16.53
CA LEU A 136 11.22 4.22 -16.43
C LEU A 136 12.16 3.24 -17.15
N ASN A 137 13.08 3.82 -17.92
CA ASN A 137 14.22 3.16 -18.53
C ASN A 137 15.42 4.12 -18.54
N ASP A 138 16.57 3.64 -19.03
CA ASP A 138 17.81 4.44 -19.04
C ASP A 138 17.66 5.75 -19.80
N GLU A 139 16.99 5.73 -20.96
CA GLU A 139 16.80 6.92 -21.80
C GLU A 139 15.92 7.98 -21.11
N ILE A 140 14.80 7.56 -20.52
CA ILE A 140 13.92 8.43 -19.76
C ILE A 140 14.63 8.99 -18.52
N ALA A 141 15.36 8.14 -17.79
CA ALA A 141 16.08 8.56 -16.60
C ALA A 141 17.15 9.61 -16.93
N GLU A 142 17.95 9.38 -17.97
CA GLU A 142 18.96 10.33 -18.43
C GLU A 142 18.37 11.66 -18.94
N SER A 143 17.23 11.59 -19.62
CA SER A 143 16.55 12.78 -20.14
C SER A 143 15.97 13.64 -19.02
N VAL A 144 15.24 13.03 -18.09
CA VAL A 144 14.66 13.74 -16.93
C VAL A 144 15.75 14.26 -16.00
N ALA A 145 16.85 13.53 -15.82
CA ALA A 145 17.98 13.96 -14.98
C ALA A 145 18.61 15.29 -15.43
N LYS A 146 18.50 15.64 -16.72
CA LYS A 146 19.01 16.92 -17.25
C LYS A 146 18.14 18.11 -16.85
N LYS A 147 16.90 17.89 -16.39
CA LYS A 147 16.02 18.95 -15.92
C LYS A 147 16.48 19.46 -14.55
N PRO A 148 16.49 20.78 -14.28
CA PRO A 148 16.97 21.32 -13.01
C PRO A 148 16.27 20.69 -11.80
N GLY A 149 17.04 20.20 -10.84
CA GLY A 149 16.53 19.61 -9.59
C GLY A 149 15.98 18.18 -9.71
N GLN A 150 16.03 17.54 -10.89
CA GLN A 150 15.39 16.24 -11.12
C GLN A 150 16.35 15.04 -11.10
N ASP A 151 17.68 15.26 -11.11
CA ASP A 151 18.69 14.19 -11.22
C ASP A 151 18.59 13.19 -10.07
N ARG A 152 18.65 13.63 -8.81
CA ARG A 152 18.54 12.71 -7.66
C ARG A 152 17.18 11.99 -7.65
N PHE A 153 16.09 12.73 -7.87
CA PHE A 153 14.74 12.20 -7.87
C PHE A 153 14.58 11.04 -8.86
N ILE A 154 14.97 11.24 -10.12
CA ILE A 154 14.69 10.26 -11.15
C ILE A 154 15.48 8.96 -10.95
N TRP A 155 16.73 9.05 -10.49
CA TRP A 155 17.54 7.88 -10.17
C TRP A 155 17.03 7.16 -8.92
N ASP A 156 16.50 7.88 -7.92
CA ASP A 156 15.82 7.26 -6.77
C ASP A 156 14.54 6.53 -7.20
N SER A 157 13.71 7.16 -8.02
CA SER A 157 12.51 6.51 -8.56
C SER A 157 12.86 5.31 -9.45
N TYR A 158 13.97 5.37 -10.19
CA TYR A 158 14.38 4.27 -11.05
C TYR A 158 14.93 3.08 -10.26
N ARG A 159 15.79 3.29 -9.24
CA ARG A 159 16.25 2.17 -8.39
C ARG A 159 15.08 1.51 -7.68
N ARG A 160 14.09 2.29 -7.24
CA ARG A 160 12.83 1.77 -6.66
C ARG A 160 12.06 0.91 -7.66
N LEU A 161 11.91 1.35 -8.91
CA LEU A 161 11.26 0.53 -9.95
C LEU A 161 11.99 -0.81 -10.11
N VAL A 162 13.32 -0.80 -10.26
CA VAL A 162 14.09 -2.03 -10.49
C VAL A 162 13.95 -2.99 -9.30
N GLN A 163 13.99 -2.47 -8.07
CA GLN A 163 13.77 -3.25 -6.85
C GLN A 163 12.35 -3.85 -6.80
N MET A 164 11.31 -3.01 -6.90
CA MET A 164 9.90 -3.45 -6.84
C MET A 164 9.57 -4.44 -7.96
N TYR A 165 9.91 -4.11 -9.20
CA TYR A 165 9.63 -4.98 -10.35
C TYR A 165 10.44 -6.27 -10.28
N GLY A 166 11.71 -6.20 -9.87
CA GLY A 166 12.55 -7.37 -9.66
C GLY A 166 11.97 -8.33 -8.63
N ASN A 167 11.52 -7.82 -7.50
CA ASN A 167 10.89 -8.62 -6.43
C ASN A 167 9.52 -9.16 -6.85
N VAL A 168 8.63 -8.29 -7.34
CA VAL A 168 7.21 -8.60 -7.59
C VAL A 168 7.01 -9.38 -8.88
N VAL A 169 7.59 -8.92 -9.99
CA VAL A 169 7.31 -9.43 -11.33
C VAL A 169 8.32 -10.49 -11.75
N MET A 170 9.60 -10.30 -11.37
CA MET A 170 10.67 -11.24 -11.74
C MET A 170 10.97 -12.27 -10.64
N GLY A 171 10.29 -12.20 -9.49
CA GLY A 171 10.37 -13.18 -8.41
C GLY A 171 11.69 -13.18 -7.64
N LEU A 172 12.45 -12.08 -7.65
CA LEU A 172 13.68 -11.96 -6.85
C LEU A 172 13.35 -11.67 -5.39
N LYS A 173 13.06 -12.73 -4.65
CA LYS A 173 12.81 -12.71 -3.20
C LYS A 173 13.90 -13.51 -2.46
N PRO A 174 14.01 -13.37 -1.14
CA PRO A 174 14.80 -14.31 -0.32
C PRO A 174 14.39 -15.76 -0.60
N GLU A 175 15.36 -16.66 -0.74
CA GLU A 175 15.05 -18.08 -1.05
C GLU A 175 14.54 -18.85 0.17
N ASN A 176 14.86 -18.37 1.37
CA ASN A 176 14.42 -18.92 2.64
C ASN A 176 14.31 -17.81 3.70
N LYS A 177 13.79 -18.16 4.89
CA LYS A 177 13.48 -17.23 5.98
C LYS A 177 14.69 -16.59 6.69
N GLU A 178 15.89 -17.16 6.51
CA GLU A 178 17.16 -16.62 7.03
C GLU A 178 17.83 -15.67 6.01
N GLU A 179 17.32 -15.71 4.78
CA GLU A 179 17.46 -14.78 3.66
C GLU A 179 17.19 -13.30 3.94
N GLU A 180 18.17 -12.41 3.91
CA GLU A 180 17.88 -10.97 3.73
C GLU A 180 17.43 -10.67 2.29
N ASP A 181 16.65 -9.60 2.09
CA ASP A 181 16.25 -9.15 0.75
C ASP A 181 17.51 -8.81 -0.08
N PRO A 182 17.65 -9.40 -1.29
CA PRO A 182 18.88 -9.25 -2.05
C PRO A 182 19.14 -7.83 -2.55
N PHE A 183 18.10 -7.00 -2.72
CA PHE A 183 18.25 -5.59 -3.04
C PHE A 183 18.69 -4.79 -1.82
N GLU A 184 18.14 -5.08 -0.64
CA GLU A 184 18.56 -4.44 0.62
C GLU A 184 20.05 -4.71 0.92
N ILE A 185 20.52 -5.94 0.69
CA ILE A 185 21.95 -6.27 0.80
C ILE A 185 22.81 -5.34 -0.08
N GLU A 186 22.40 -5.10 -1.33
CA GLU A 186 23.13 -4.21 -2.24
C GLU A 186 23.05 -2.73 -1.80
N ILE A 187 21.91 -2.29 -1.25
CA ILE A 187 21.76 -0.95 -0.66
C ILE A 187 22.74 -0.77 0.50
N GLN A 188 22.77 -1.71 1.45
CA GLN A 188 23.67 -1.63 2.62
C GLN A 188 25.14 -1.67 2.22
N LYS A 189 25.52 -2.48 1.22
CA LYS A 189 26.88 -2.47 0.66
C LYS A 189 27.25 -1.10 0.13
N LEU A 190 26.42 -0.50 -0.72
CA LEU A 190 26.73 0.81 -1.28
C LEU A 190 26.80 1.89 -0.19
N LYS A 191 25.87 1.89 0.78
CA LYS A 191 25.91 2.82 1.90
C LYS A 191 27.21 2.73 2.71
N LYS A 192 27.63 1.50 3.03
CA LYS A 192 28.91 1.25 3.71
C LYS A 192 30.12 1.71 2.89
N GLU A 193 30.11 1.49 1.58
CA GLU A 193 31.18 1.95 0.68
C GLU A 193 31.25 3.48 0.59
N LYS A 194 30.11 4.17 0.68
CA LYS A 194 30.01 5.64 0.63
C LYS A 194 30.11 6.30 2.01
N GLY A 195 30.09 5.52 3.09
CA GLY A 195 30.17 6.01 4.46
C GLY A 195 28.94 6.80 4.91
N VAL A 196 27.75 6.40 4.43
CA VAL A 196 26.46 7.01 4.78
C VAL A 196 25.58 5.99 5.51
N GLU A 197 24.62 6.47 6.30
CA GLU A 197 23.72 5.62 7.08
C GLU A 197 22.31 5.59 6.45
N LEU A 198 21.87 6.74 5.95
CA LEU A 198 20.53 6.94 5.41
C LEU A 198 20.54 6.96 3.87
N ASP A 199 19.52 6.37 3.26
CA ASP A 199 19.33 6.37 1.80
C ASP A 199 19.18 7.80 1.25
N THR A 200 18.70 8.73 2.08
CA THR A 200 18.57 10.16 1.75
C THR A 200 19.92 10.84 1.52
N GLU A 201 21.00 10.30 2.09
CA GLU A 201 22.36 10.83 1.96
C GLU A 201 23.05 10.39 0.65
N LEU A 202 22.49 9.40 -0.05
CA LEU A 202 23.01 8.97 -1.35
C LEU A 202 22.81 10.07 -2.41
N THR A 203 23.89 10.34 -3.16
CA THR A 203 23.88 11.32 -4.25
C THR A 203 23.21 10.75 -5.51
N ALA A 204 22.92 11.61 -6.49
CA ALA A 204 22.39 11.15 -7.79
C ALA A 204 23.35 10.17 -8.50
N ALA A 205 24.66 10.36 -8.36
CA ALA A 205 25.66 9.45 -8.92
C ALA A 205 25.62 8.08 -8.22
N ASP A 206 25.46 8.05 -6.90
CA ASP A 206 25.35 6.80 -6.14
C ASP A 206 24.04 6.07 -6.48
N LEU A 207 22.93 6.78 -6.65
CA LEU A 207 21.66 6.19 -7.06
C LEU A 207 21.72 5.63 -8.49
N ARG A 208 22.44 6.29 -9.40
CA ARG A 208 22.70 5.76 -10.75
C ARG A 208 23.53 4.48 -10.68
N GLU A 209 24.55 4.45 -9.82
CA GLU A 209 25.33 3.24 -9.54
C GLU A 209 24.46 2.13 -8.96
N MET A 210 23.54 2.46 -8.03
CA MET A 210 22.57 1.51 -7.46
C MET A 210 21.69 0.86 -8.54
N VAL A 211 21.15 1.65 -9.49
CA VAL A 211 20.37 1.12 -10.62
C VAL A 211 21.16 0.09 -11.40
N SER A 212 22.44 0.36 -11.69
CA SER A 212 23.31 -0.59 -12.38
C SER A 212 23.48 -1.88 -11.57
N ARG A 213 23.80 -1.78 -10.28
CA ARG A 213 23.97 -2.95 -9.39
C ARG A 213 22.69 -3.79 -9.30
N PHE A 214 21.53 -3.14 -9.24
CA PHE A 214 20.24 -3.81 -9.21
C PHE A 214 19.93 -4.54 -10.52
N LYS A 215 20.19 -3.94 -11.68
CA LYS A 215 20.03 -4.61 -12.98
C LYS A 215 20.96 -5.81 -13.13
N ASP A 216 22.20 -5.69 -12.64
CA ASP A 216 23.15 -6.81 -12.62
C ASP A 216 22.70 -7.92 -11.65
N LEU A 217 22.12 -7.56 -10.51
CA LEU A 217 21.48 -8.52 -9.59
C LEU A 217 20.31 -9.25 -10.26
N VAL A 218 19.42 -8.51 -10.93
CA VAL A 218 18.32 -9.07 -11.74
C VAL A 218 18.85 -10.09 -12.73
N LYS A 219 19.86 -9.71 -13.53
CA LYS A 219 20.45 -10.59 -14.54
C LYS A 219 21.13 -11.83 -13.94
N ARG A 220 21.84 -11.68 -12.83
CA ARG A 220 22.53 -12.79 -12.15
C ARG A 220 21.55 -13.81 -11.55
N ARG A 221 20.46 -13.36 -10.92
CA ARG A 221 19.51 -14.25 -10.23
C ARG A 221 18.46 -14.84 -11.17
N SER A 222 17.88 -14.05 -12.06
CA SER A 222 16.82 -14.51 -12.98
C SER A 222 17.33 -15.07 -14.31
N GLY A 223 18.57 -14.75 -14.70
CA GLY A 223 19.10 -15.00 -16.04
C GLY A 223 18.55 -14.06 -17.12
N GLN A 224 17.61 -13.17 -16.79
CA GLN A 224 16.97 -12.23 -17.71
C GLN A 224 17.43 -10.80 -17.44
N SER A 225 17.48 -9.97 -18.48
CA SER A 225 17.77 -8.54 -18.29
C SER A 225 16.52 -7.81 -17.84
N PHE A 226 16.68 -6.74 -17.06
CA PHE A 226 15.57 -5.88 -16.68
C PHE A 226 14.87 -5.30 -17.93
N PRO A 227 13.53 -5.38 -18.04
CA PRO A 227 12.80 -4.92 -19.23
C PRO A 227 12.88 -3.40 -19.37
N THR A 228 13.27 -2.93 -20.56
CA THR A 228 13.41 -1.50 -20.85
C THR A 228 12.24 -0.93 -21.66
N ASP A 229 11.39 -1.78 -22.23
CA ASP A 229 10.15 -1.37 -22.89
C ASP A 229 9.06 -1.07 -21.83
N PRO A 230 8.54 0.18 -21.77
CA PRO A 230 7.43 0.55 -20.90
C PRO A 230 6.20 -0.37 -21.03
N TRP A 231 5.91 -0.87 -22.21
CA TRP A 231 4.74 -1.74 -22.42
C TRP A 231 4.96 -3.14 -21.87
N GLU A 232 6.16 -3.70 -22.02
CA GLU A 232 6.54 -4.96 -21.37
C GLU A 232 6.43 -4.85 -19.85
N GLN A 233 6.92 -3.75 -19.27
CA GLN A 233 6.79 -3.47 -17.84
C GLN A 233 5.31 -3.41 -17.38
N LEU A 234 4.45 -2.74 -18.15
CA LEU A 234 3.03 -2.62 -17.83
C LEU A 234 2.32 -3.98 -17.84
N TRP A 235 2.54 -4.77 -18.90
CA TRP A 235 1.94 -6.11 -19.02
C TRP A 235 2.45 -7.06 -17.95
N GLY A 236 3.78 -7.10 -17.74
CA GLY A 236 4.38 -7.93 -16.70
C GLY A 236 3.82 -7.60 -15.31
N SER A 237 3.68 -6.31 -14.98
CA SER A 237 3.09 -5.88 -13.71
C SER A 237 1.61 -6.24 -13.58
N ALA A 238 0.82 -6.07 -14.64
CA ALA A 238 -0.60 -6.40 -14.60
C ALA A 238 -0.85 -7.91 -14.42
N PHE A 239 -0.04 -8.75 -15.06
CA PHE A 239 -0.15 -10.21 -14.92
C PHE A 239 0.42 -10.73 -13.62
N ALA A 240 1.52 -10.14 -13.11
CA ALA A 240 2.01 -10.44 -11.77
C ALA A 240 0.93 -10.18 -10.70
N VAL A 241 0.08 -9.15 -10.87
CA VAL A 241 -1.07 -8.93 -9.98
C VAL A 241 -2.08 -10.07 -10.08
N PHE A 242 -2.42 -10.57 -11.27
CA PHE A 242 -3.32 -11.72 -11.40
C PHE A 242 -2.72 -13.00 -10.79
N GLU A 243 -1.42 -13.23 -10.98
CA GLU A 243 -0.69 -14.35 -10.38
C GLU A 243 -0.66 -14.26 -8.86
N SER A 244 -0.51 -13.04 -8.32
CA SER A 244 -0.49 -12.80 -6.87
C SER A 244 -1.77 -13.26 -6.16
N TRP A 245 -2.91 -13.32 -6.87
CA TRP A 245 -4.15 -13.88 -6.34
C TRP A 245 -4.00 -15.37 -5.97
N ASN A 246 -3.16 -16.11 -6.68
CA ASN A 246 -2.97 -17.55 -6.45
C ASN A 246 -1.72 -17.87 -5.62
N ASN A 247 -0.97 -16.87 -5.15
CA ASN A 247 0.17 -17.10 -4.25
C ASN A 247 -0.27 -17.67 -2.90
N GLU A 248 0.61 -18.46 -2.27
CA GLU A 248 0.30 -19.19 -1.02
C GLU A 248 -0.25 -18.26 0.07
N ARG A 249 0.42 -17.12 0.30
CA ARG A 249 -0.02 -16.11 1.28
C ARG A 249 -1.45 -15.61 1.04
N ALA A 250 -1.81 -15.37 -0.22
CA ALA A 250 -3.14 -14.90 -0.59
C ALA A 250 -4.20 -16.00 -0.38
N GLN A 251 -3.87 -17.26 -0.73
CA GLN A 251 -4.74 -18.40 -0.46
C GLN A 251 -4.98 -18.59 1.05
N VAL A 252 -3.93 -18.50 1.86
CA VAL A 252 -4.00 -18.60 3.32
C VAL A 252 -4.89 -17.50 3.89
N TYR A 253 -4.66 -16.25 3.50
CA TYR A 253 -5.50 -15.13 3.93
C TYR A 253 -6.98 -15.35 3.58
N ARG A 254 -7.26 -15.80 2.35
CA ARG A 254 -8.62 -16.09 1.91
C ARG A 254 -9.27 -17.21 2.71
N ASN A 255 -8.54 -18.28 3.01
CA ASN A 255 -9.04 -19.39 3.82
C ASN A 255 -9.38 -18.93 5.25
N ILE A 256 -8.51 -18.14 5.87
CA ILE A 256 -8.73 -17.58 7.22
C ILE A 256 -9.98 -16.67 7.24
N ASN A 257 -10.17 -15.87 6.20
CA ASN A 257 -11.23 -14.86 6.13
C ASN A 257 -12.50 -15.32 5.38
N GLY A 258 -12.58 -16.59 4.95
CA GLY A 258 -13.72 -17.13 4.21
C GLY A 258 -13.97 -16.46 2.84
N ILE A 259 -12.92 -16.02 2.15
CA ILE A 259 -13.02 -15.34 0.85
C ILE A 259 -12.97 -16.36 -0.30
N PRO A 260 -13.97 -16.40 -1.20
CA PRO A 260 -13.99 -17.34 -2.31
C PRO A 260 -12.84 -17.14 -3.32
N ASN A 261 -12.29 -18.24 -3.83
CA ASN A 261 -11.17 -18.26 -4.78
C ASN A 261 -11.56 -17.73 -6.17
N ASP A 262 -12.81 -17.87 -6.57
CA ASP A 262 -13.34 -17.51 -7.89
C ASP A 262 -13.57 -15.99 -8.06
N TRP A 263 -13.41 -15.20 -7.00
CA TRP A 263 -13.63 -13.75 -7.06
C TRP A 263 -12.59 -13.01 -7.90
N GLY A 264 -11.35 -13.51 -7.93
CA GLY A 264 -10.22 -12.85 -8.58
C GLY A 264 -9.88 -11.47 -8.00
N THR A 265 -8.92 -10.80 -8.65
CA THR A 265 -8.51 -9.43 -8.32
C THR A 265 -8.61 -8.53 -9.56
N ALA A 266 -8.92 -7.26 -9.36
CA ALA A 266 -8.79 -6.25 -10.39
C ALA A 266 -7.35 -5.67 -10.40
N VAL A 267 -6.97 -5.05 -11.51
CA VAL A 267 -5.70 -4.32 -11.66
C VAL A 267 -6.03 -2.86 -11.89
N ASN A 268 -5.54 -1.97 -11.03
CA ASN A 268 -5.70 -0.54 -11.18
C ASN A 268 -4.40 0.04 -11.71
N VAL A 269 -4.46 0.63 -12.90
CA VAL A 269 -3.34 1.33 -13.53
C VAL A 269 -3.60 2.82 -13.39
N GLN A 270 -2.68 3.55 -12.78
CA GLN A 270 -2.89 4.96 -12.45
C GLN A 270 -1.66 5.79 -12.73
N ALA A 271 -1.84 7.00 -13.27
CA ALA A 271 -0.75 7.95 -13.45
C ALA A 271 -0.02 8.24 -12.14
N MET A 272 1.31 8.21 -12.19
CA MET A 272 2.14 8.55 -11.04
C MET A 272 1.99 10.04 -10.70
N VAL A 273 1.88 10.29 -9.41
CA VAL A 273 2.15 11.59 -8.78
C VAL A 273 3.22 11.36 -7.71
N PHE A 274 4.10 12.33 -7.54
CA PHE A 274 5.35 12.16 -6.81
C PHE A 274 5.37 13.01 -5.54
N GLY A 275 5.43 12.33 -4.39
CA GLY A 275 5.67 12.97 -3.10
C GLY A 275 7.17 13.24 -2.82
N ASN A 276 8.06 12.81 -3.73
CA ASN A 276 9.52 12.78 -3.56
C ASN A 276 10.31 13.62 -4.59
N LEU A 277 9.68 14.62 -5.22
CA LEU A 277 10.40 15.52 -6.14
C LEU A 277 11.30 16.50 -5.38
N ASN A 278 10.79 17.07 -4.29
CA ASN A 278 11.43 18.09 -3.47
C ASN A 278 10.66 18.25 -2.15
N ASP A 279 11.09 19.21 -1.32
CA ASP A 279 10.52 19.44 0.02
C ASP A 279 9.15 20.13 0.02
N ASN A 280 8.64 20.55 -1.15
CA ASN A 280 7.26 21.00 -1.34
C ASN A 280 6.33 19.85 -1.78
N CYS A 281 6.81 18.62 -1.70
CA CYS A 281 6.07 17.41 -2.00
C CYS A 281 5.97 16.53 -0.75
N ALA A 282 4.88 15.80 -0.63
CA ALA A 282 4.64 14.92 0.51
C ALA A 282 3.73 13.76 0.11
N THR A 283 3.66 12.75 0.94
CA THR A 283 2.69 11.67 0.82
C THR A 283 2.26 11.21 2.20
N GLY A 284 1.03 10.73 2.34
CA GLY A 284 0.50 10.35 3.63
C GLY A 284 -0.70 9.44 3.57
N VAL A 285 -1.02 8.91 4.74
CA VAL A 285 -2.15 8.04 5.02
C VAL A 285 -2.91 8.61 6.21
N ALA A 286 -4.23 8.74 6.09
CA ALA A 286 -5.06 9.37 7.10
C ALA A 286 -6.37 8.62 7.32
N PHE A 287 -6.97 8.81 8.49
CA PHE A 287 -8.29 8.32 8.84
C PHE A 287 -9.18 9.50 9.24
N THR A 288 -10.43 9.48 8.78
CA THR A 288 -11.41 10.54 9.10
C THR A 288 -11.73 10.61 10.59
N ARG A 289 -11.66 9.45 11.26
CA ARG A 289 -11.75 9.32 12.72
C ARG A 289 -10.68 8.36 13.23
N ASN A 290 -10.34 8.48 14.51
CA ASN A 290 -9.30 7.66 15.12
C ASN A 290 -9.65 6.16 15.05
N ALA A 291 -8.88 5.40 14.26
CA ALA A 291 -9.12 3.98 14.05
C ALA A 291 -8.92 3.10 15.30
N ALA A 292 -8.25 3.60 16.34
CA ALA A 292 -7.99 2.88 17.58
C ALA A 292 -9.04 3.17 18.67
N THR A 293 -9.44 4.44 18.83
CA THR A 293 -10.34 4.88 19.90
C THR A 293 -11.77 5.16 19.43
N GLY A 294 -11.95 5.45 18.14
CA GLY A 294 -13.20 5.92 17.55
C GLY A 294 -13.52 7.39 17.83
N GLU A 295 -12.57 8.14 18.40
CA GLU A 295 -12.70 9.59 18.56
C GLU A 295 -12.85 10.26 17.20
N ASP A 296 -13.77 11.24 17.12
CA ASP A 296 -13.98 12.08 15.96
C ASP A 296 -12.85 13.12 15.85
N LEU A 297 -11.70 12.64 15.39
CA LEU A 297 -10.46 13.39 15.25
C LEU A 297 -9.77 12.94 13.97
N PHE A 298 -9.53 13.89 13.07
CA PHE A 298 -8.76 13.64 11.85
C PHE A 298 -7.30 13.35 12.20
N ASN A 299 -6.85 12.13 11.90
CA ASN A 299 -5.55 11.62 12.32
C ASN A 299 -4.85 10.82 11.22
N GLY A 300 -3.53 10.75 11.26
CA GLY A 300 -2.76 10.08 10.21
C GLY A 300 -1.32 10.52 10.15
N GLU A 301 -0.56 9.87 9.28
CA GLU A 301 0.88 10.01 9.17
C GLU A 301 1.25 10.47 7.76
N PHE A 302 2.27 11.33 7.64
CA PHE A 302 2.82 11.79 6.36
C PHE A 302 4.34 11.91 6.40
N LEU A 303 4.94 11.96 5.22
CA LEU A 303 6.36 12.25 5.04
C LEU A 303 6.54 13.27 3.90
N VAL A 304 7.37 14.28 4.16
CA VAL A 304 7.88 15.21 3.13
C VAL A 304 8.96 14.52 2.32
N ASN A 305 8.98 14.80 1.01
CA ASN A 305 9.98 14.30 0.07
C ASN A 305 10.12 12.76 0.17
N ALA A 306 9.01 12.06 -0.05
CA ALA A 306 8.85 10.62 0.16
C ALA A 306 7.86 9.98 -0.82
N GLN A 307 7.96 8.67 -1.03
CA GLN A 307 6.91 7.87 -1.67
C GLN A 307 6.11 7.08 -0.63
N GLY A 308 4.90 6.64 -0.97
CA GLY A 308 3.98 6.02 0.00
C GLY A 308 4.57 4.78 0.70
N GLU A 309 5.50 4.10 0.03
CA GLU A 309 6.30 3.01 0.59
C GLU A 309 7.08 3.43 1.85
N ASP A 310 7.67 4.63 1.85
CA ASP A 310 8.47 5.12 2.98
C ASP A 310 7.61 5.35 4.23
N VAL A 311 6.34 5.74 4.04
CA VAL A 311 5.37 5.93 5.13
C VAL A 311 5.00 4.58 5.77
N VAL A 312 4.88 3.54 4.95
CA VAL A 312 4.48 2.20 5.41
C VAL A 312 5.67 1.45 6.05
N ALA A 313 6.86 1.55 5.46
CA ALA A 313 8.08 0.89 5.95
C ALA A 313 8.53 1.46 7.31
N GLY A 314 8.30 2.76 7.55
CA GLY A 314 8.71 3.39 8.82
C GLY A 314 10.23 3.41 9.02
N THR A 315 11.00 3.40 7.93
CA THR A 315 12.45 3.66 7.93
C THR A 315 12.76 5.10 8.35
N ARG A 316 11.84 6.01 8.03
CA ARG A 316 11.80 7.38 8.54
C ARG A 316 10.64 7.47 9.54
N THR A 317 10.84 8.21 10.63
CA THR A 317 9.77 8.53 11.57
C THR A 317 8.69 9.35 10.86
N PRO A 318 7.46 8.82 10.70
CA PRO A 318 6.38 9.58 10.09
C PRO A 318 5.99 10.77 10.97
N GLN A 319 5.52 11.84 10.34
CA GLN A 319 4.99 13.04 11.01
C GLN A 319 3.46 12.98 11.03
N GLU A 320 2.83 13.60 12.03
CA GLU A 320 1.38 13.58 12.18
C GLU A 320 0.69 14.63 11.30
N ILE A 321 -0.44 14.30 10.68
CA ILE A 321 -1.12 15.25 9.78
C ILE A 321 -1.72 16.45 10.53
N SER A 322 -2.26 16.25 11.73
CA SER A 322 -2.88 17.30 12.55
C SER A 322 -1.95 17.75 13.66
N LYS A 323 -2.06 19.01 14.04
CA LYS A 323 -1.29 19.57 15.16
C LYS A 323 -1.63 18.88 16.47
N GLU A 324 -2.90 18.59 16.70
CA GLU A 324 -3.34 17.85 17.88
C GLU A 324 -2.74 16.43 17.92
N GLY A 325 -2.76 15.71 16.79
CA GLY A 325 -2.09 14.41 16.66
C GLY A 325 -0.60 14.51 17.00
N SER A 326 0.09 15.49 16.41
CA SER A 326 1.52 15.77 16.64
C SER A 326 1.84 16.05 18.12
N GLN A 327 1.01 16.83 18.80
CA GLN A 327 1.19 17.14 20.23
C GLN A 327 0.94 15.93 21.13
N ARG A 328 -0.08 15.12 20.81
CA ARG A 328 -0.37 13.85 21.52
C ARG A 328 0.78 12.86 21.33
N TRP A 329 1.30 12.72 20.12
CA TRP A 329 2.48 11.91 19.81
C TRP A 329 3.71 12.38 20.60
N ALA A 330 4.03 13.68 20.58
CA ALA A 330 5.20 14.23 21.25
C ALA A 330 5.18 13.95 22.76
N LYS A 331 4.02 14.04 23.40
CA LYS A 331 3.85 13.67 24.82
C LYS A 331 4.17 12.20 25.07
N LEU A 332 3.72 11.30 24.20
CA LEU A 332 4.00 9.85 24.30
C LEU A 332 5.47 9.54 24.04
N ALA A 333 6.07 10.19 23.04
CA ALA A 333 7.47 10.06 22.66
C ALA A 333 8.43 10.82 23.60
N ARG A 334 7.92 11.60 24.56
CA ARG A 334 8.68 12.48 25.46
C ARG A 334 9.55 13.51 24.72
N VAL A 335 9.04 14.01 23.61
CA VAL A 335 9.64 15.08 22.82
C VAL A 335 9.07 16.42 23.31
N SER A 336 9.95 17.42 23.49
CA SER A 336 9.52 18.78 23.88
C SER A 336 8.72 19.45 22.76
N GLU A 337 7.88 20.44 23.10
CA GLU A 337 7.11 21.17 22.06
C GLU A 337 8.03 21.94 21.10
N GLU A 338 9.16 22.45 21.62
CA GLU A 338 10.19 23.10 20.82
C GLU A 338 10.80 22.12 19.81
N GLU A 339 11.22 20.93 20.26
CA GLU A 339 11.79 19.91 19.39
C GLU A 339 10.77 19.37 18.40
N ARG A 340 9.51 19.18 18.82
CA ARG A 340 8.41 18.76 17.94
C ARG A 340 8.24 19.74 16.79
N LYS A 341 8.12 21.04 17.08
CA LYS A 341 7.95 22.07 16.04
C LYS A 341 9.11 22.14 15.07
N GLU A 342 10.34 21.96 15.55
CA GLU A 342 11.53 22.07 14.71
C GLU A 342 11.75 20.82 13.83
N LYS A 343 11.57 19.61 14.39
CA LYS A 343 11.94 18.36 13.73
C LYS A 343 10.76 17.51 13.25
N TYR A 344 9.60 17.64 13.88
CA TYR A 344 8.40 16.82 13.62
C TYR A 344 7.13 17.69 13.49
N PRO A 345 7.17 18.77 12.69
CA PRO A 345 6.00 19.62 12.49
C PRO A 345 4.86 18.83 11.84
N SER A 346 3.61 19.22 12.13
CA SER A 346 2.45 18.59 11.51
C SER A 346 2.22 19.07 10.08
N LEU A 347 1.43 18.32 9.29
CA LEU A 347 1.02 18.79 7.94
C LEU A 347 0.24 20.10 8.03
N GLU A 348 -0.62 20.23 9.04
CA GLU A 348 -1.34 21.45 9.38
C GLU A 348 -0.41 22.67 9.58
N GLU A 349 0.78 22.47 10.14
CA GLU A 349 1.77 23.52 10.37
C GLU A 349 2.67 23.76 9.14
N LEU A 350 3.05 22.71 8.41
CA LEU A 350 3.95 22.80 7.25
C LEU A 350 3.25 23.28 5.98
N MET A 351 2.05 22.77 5.70
CA MET A 351 1.31 22.98 4.47
C MET A 351 -0.16 23.28 4.79
N PRO A 352 -0.48 24.41 5.46
CA PRO A 352 -1.82 24.68 5.99
C PRO A 352 -2.91 24.68 4.93
N ASP A 353 -2.64 25.21 3.73
CA ASP A 353 -3.61 25.22 2.62
C ASP A 353 -3.94 23.80 2.13
N ILE A 354 -2.93 22.93 2.09
CA ILE A 354 -3.10 21.52 1.70
C ILE A 354 -3.83 20.74 2.80
N TYR A 355 -3.51 21.00 4.06
CA TYR A 355 -4.23 20.38 5.18
C TYR A 355 -5.71 20.77 5.16
N GLN A 356 -6.01 22.04 4.90
CA GLN A 356 -7.39 22.53 4.79
C GLN A 356 -8.13 21.87 3.61
N GLU A 357 -7.50 21.76 2.44
CA GLU A 357 -8.08 21.06 1.29
C GLU A 357 -8.30 19.56 1.60
N LEU A 358 -7.35 18.92 2.27
CA LEU A 358 -7.44 17.51 2.69
C LEU A 358 -8.60 17.30 3.68
N LEU A 359 -8.80 18.23 4.63
CA LEU A 359 -9.90 18.20 5.59
C LEU A 359 -11.26 18.32 4.88
N GLU A 360 -11.36 19.18 3.86
CA GLU A 360 -12.58 19.28 3.04
C GLU A 360 -12.90 17.96 2.30
N TYR A 361 -11.87 17.31 1.74
CA TYR A 361 -12.02 16.02 1.07
C TYR A 361 -12.34 14.89 2.03
N GLU A 362 -11.71 14.86 3.18
CA GLU A 362 -12.01 13.96 4.28
C GLU A 362 -13.49 14.03 4.66
N THR A 363 -13.98 15.22 4.98
CA THR A 363 -15.36 15.46 5.42
C THR A 363 -16.34 15.10 4.31
N LYS A 364 -16.02 15.44 3.05
CA LYS A 364 -16.85 15.09 1.89
C LYS A 364 -16.96 13.58 1.69
N LEU A 365 -15.86 12.86 1.84
CA LEU A 365 -15.81 11.41 1.72
C LEU A 365 -16.55 10.71 2.87
N GLU A 366 -16.36 11.15 4.12
CA GLU A 366 -17.08 10.58 5.26
C GLU A 366 -18.59 10.81 5.11
N ASN A 367 -19.03 12.00 4.70
CA ASN A 367 -20.44 12.28 4.44
C ASN A 367 -21.02 11.46 3.28
N HIS A 368 -20.25 11.27 2.21
CA HIS A 368 -20.69 10.52 1.04
C HIS A 368 -20.85 9.03 1.33
N TYR A 369 -19.83 8.39 1.88
CA TYR A 369 -19.85 6.96 2.23
C TYR A 369 -20.60 6.68 3.54
N LYS A 370 -20.88 7.75 4.30
CA LYS A 370 -21.50 7.75 5.62
C LYS A 370 -20.73 6.98 6.67
N ASP A 371 -19.45 6.66 6.46
CA ASP A 371 -18.65 5.79 7.32
C ASP A 371 -17.21 6.34 7.39
N MET A 372 -16.49 6.03 8.47
CA MET A 372 -15.10 6.48 8.61
C MET A 372 -14.25 5.91 7.46
N GLN A 373 -13.48 6.79 6.84
CA GLN A 373 -12.62 6.43 5.70
C GLN A 373 -11.15 6.39 6.10
N ASP A 374 -10.44 5.47 5.45
CA ASP A 374 -8.98 5.39 5.35
C ASP A 374 -8.59 5.98 3.99
N LEU A 375 -7.70 6.98 4.01
CA LEU A 375 -7.34 7.86 2.92
C LEU A 375 -5.86 7.73 2.61
N GLU A 376 -5.51 7.65 1.32
CA GLU A 376 -4.11 7.79 0.86
C GLU A 376 -4.03 9.02 -0.04
N PHE A 377 -3.02 9.86 0.17
CA PHE A 377 -2.83 11.10 -0.59
C PHE A 377 -1.36 11.38 -0.93
N THR A 378 -1.16 12.20 -1.96
CA THR A 378 0.14 12.75 -2.34
C THR A 378 0.00 14.23 -2.66
N VAL A 379 0.93 15.02 -2.17
CA VAL A 379 1.13 16.43 -2.49
C VAL A 379 2.28 16.50 -3.48
N GLN A 380 2.02 17.00 -4.68
CA GLN A 380 3.06 17.22 -5.68
C GLN A 380 3.11 18.72 -6.00
N GLU A 381 4.19 19.37 -5.55
CA GLU A 381 4.44 20.81 -5.79
C GLU A 381 3.24 21.70 -5.46
N GLY A 382 2.68 21.51 -4.26
CA GLY A 382 1.52 22.29 -3.79
C GLY A 382 0.17 21.89 -4.39
N LYS A 383 0.08 20.76 -5.11
CA LYS A 383 -1.20 20.18 -5.53
C LYS A 383 -1.50 18.89 -4.79
N LEU A 384 -2.65 18.84 -4.11
CA LEU A 384 -3.15 17.64 -3.45
C LEU A 384 -3.79 16.67 -4.45
N TRP A 385 -3.46 15.39 -4.31
CA TRP A 385 -4.05 14.28 -5.06
C TRP A 385 -4.47 13.17 -4.10
N MET A 386 -5.70 12.70 -4.23
CA MET A 386 -6.20 11.53 -3.51
C MET A 386 -5.94 10.27 -4.33
N LEU A 387 -5.30 9.29 -3.71
CA LEU A 387 -4.86 8.05 -4.34
C LEU A 387 -5.73 6.86 -3.98
N GLN A 388 -6.40 6.92 -2.84
CA GLN A 388 -7.29 5.87 -2.38
C GLN A 388 -8.23 6.39 -1.31
N THR A 389 -9.42 5.81 -1.27
CA THR A 389 -10.29 5.83 -0.10
C THR A 389 -10.89 4.44 0.10
N ARG A 390 -11.20 4.06 1.33
CA ARG A 390 -11.97 2.87 1.68
C ARG A 390 -12.53 3.03 3.09
N SER A 391 -13.58 2.27 3.43
CA SER A 391 -13.98 2.10 4.83
C SER A 391 -12.80 1.65 5.68
N GLY A 392 -12.42 2.47 6.66
CA GLY A 392 -11.21 2.25 7.43
C GLY A 392 -11.35 1.09 8.41
N LYS A 393 -10.32 0.24 8.45
CA LYS A 393 -10.19 -0.81 9.47
C LYS A 393 -9.93 -0.14 10.82
N ARG A 394 -10.69 -0.55 11.83
CA ARG A 394 -10.74 0.08 13.16
C ARG A 394 -10.87 -0.98 14.24
N THR A 395 -10.59 -0.69 15.50
CA THR A 395 -10.77 -1.64 16.62
C THR A 395 -12.25 -1.89 16.93
N GLY A 396 -12.59 -2.93 17.71
CA GLY A 396 -13.96 -3.13 18.19
C GLY A 396 -14.51 -1.92 18.96
N THR A 397 -13.69 -1.29 19.82
CA THR A 397 -14.03 -0.06 20.54
C THR A 397 -14.36 1.08 19.57
N ALA A 398 -13.48 1.32 18.59
CA ALA A 398 -13.67 2.37 17.60
C ALA A 398 -14.92 2.12 16.74
N MET A 399 -15.17 0.86 16.38
CA MET A 399 -16.35 0.45 15.60
C MET A 399 -17.65 0.83 16.29
N VAL A 400 -17.79 0.51 17.59
CA VAL A 400 -18.99 0.86 18.36
C VAL A 400 -19.09 2.38 18.56
N LYS A 401 -18.00 3.04 18.94
CA LYS A 401 -17.98 4.50 19.17
C LYS A 401 -18.42 5.27 17.92
N ILE A 402 -17.80 4.99 16.77
CA ILE A 402 -18.09 5.65 15.49
C ILE A 402 -19.54 5.40 15.05
N ALA A 403 -20.03 4.15 15.15
CA ALA A 403 -21.41 3.85 14.78
C ALA A 403 -22.42 4.62 15.65
N MET A 404 -22.16 4.73 16.96
CA MET A 404 -23.03 5.46 17.88
C MET A 404 -22.94 6.99 17.72
N ASP A 405 -21.77 7.53 17.41
CA ASP A 405 -21.60 8.96 17.12
C ASP A 405 -22.32 9.34 15.84
N MET A 406 -22.10 8.60 14.74
CA MET A 406 -22.76 8.83 13.45
C MET A 406 -24.29 8.71 13.54
N LEU A 407 -24.80 7.85 14.44
CA LEU A 407 -26.23 7.78 14.74
C LEU A 407 -26.74 9.05 15.43
N LYS A 408 -26.00 9.56 16.44
CA LYS A 408 -26.34 10.80 17.16
C LYS A 408 -26.24 12.04 16.25
N GLU A 409 -25.28 12.04 15.34
CA GLU A 409 -25.09 13.07 14.31
C GLU A 409 -26.17 13.02 13.21
N GLY A 410 -26.98 11.95 13.16
CA GLY A 410 -28.01 11.76 12.15
C GLY A 410 -27.49 11.35 10.77
N MET A 411 -26.23 10.94 10.65
CA MET A 411 -25.65 10.46 9.40
C MET A 411 -26.23 9.10 8.97
N ILE A 412 -26.58 8.26 9.96
CA ILE A 412 -27.12 6.90 9.79
C ILE A 412 -28.33 6.65 10.69
N ASP A 413 -29.11 5.62 10.34
CA ASP A 413 -30.22 5.13 11.17
C ASP A 413 -29.80 4.01 12.12
N GLU A 414 -30.67 3.65 13.08
CA GLU A 414 -30.41 2.62 14.09
C GLU A 414 -30.08 1.26 13.45
N LYS A 415 -30.77 0.91 12.36
CA LYS A 415 -30.55 -0.33 11.63
C LYS A 415 -29.14 -0.38 11.04
N THR A 416 -28.70 0.72 10.41
CA THR A 416 -27.36 0.84 9.85
C THR A 416 -26.30 0.82 10.94
N ALA A 417 -26.54 1.47 12.08
CA ALA A 417 -25.62 1.44 13.22
C ALA A 417 -25.39 0.00 13.71
N VAL A 418 -26.45 -0.80 13.86
CA VAL A 418 -26.36 -2.22 14.23
C VAL A 418 -25.57 -3.01 13.18
N MET A 419 -25.87 -2.81 11.89
CA MET A 419 -25.19 -3.54 10.80
C MET A 419 -23.71 -3.18 10.62
N ARG A 420 -23.23 -2.08 11.22
CA ARG A 420 -21.81 -1.69 11.21
C ARG A 420 -20.97 -2.37 12.27
N VAL A 421 -21.63 -2.96 13.27
CA VAL A 421 -20.97 -3.67 14.35
C VAL A 421 -20.85 -5.13 13.92
N ASP A 422 -19.65 -5.53 13.50
CA ASP A 422 -19.35 -6.94 13.19
C ASP A 422 -19.42 -7.76 14.49
N PRO A 423 -20.29 -8.79 14.57
CA PRO A 423 -20.45 -9.60 15.78
C PRO A 423 -19.15 -10.24 16.27
N ILE A 424 -18.28 -10.68 15.35
CA ILE A 424 -17.01 -11.33 15.72
C ILE A 424 -16.08 -10.32 16.40
N ARG A 425 -16.19 -9.06 16.00
CA ARG A 425 -15.33 -7.98 16.49
C ARG A 425 -15.77 -7.38 17.82
N LEU A 426 -16.95 -7.74 18.32
CA LEU A 426 -17.34 -7.40 19.69
C LEU A 426 -16.47 -8.14 20.72
N ASP A 427 -15.90 -9.29 20.35
CA ASP A 427 -14.98 -10.04 21.22
C ASP A 427 -13.70 -9.22 21.52
N ASP A 428 -13.31 -8.29 20.65
CA ASP A 428 -12.21 -7.34 20.90
C ASP A 428 -12.41 -6.56 22.21
N LEU A 429 -13.67 -6.26 22.59
CA LEU A 429 -14.03 -5.56 23.83
C LEU A 429 -13.90 -6.44 25.07
N LEU A 430 -13.85 -7.76 24.88
CA LEU A 430 -13.67 -8.76 25.92
C LEU A 430 -12.20 -9.20 26.04
N HIS A 431 -11.30 -8.60 25.25
CA HIS A 431 -9.89 -8.93 25.31
C HIS A 431 -9.29 -8.64 26.69
N PRO A 432 -8.32 -9.46 27.12
CA PRO A 432 -7.64 -9.26 28.39
C PRO A 432 -7.03 -7.86 28.47
N VAL A 433 -7.14 -7.26 29.65
CA VAL A 433 -6.41 -6.07 30.07
C VAL A 433 -5.47 -6.45 31.20
N PHE A 434 -4.35 -5.74 31.33
CA PHE A 434 -3.48 -5.90 32.49
C PHE A 434 -4.19 -5.37 33.75
N ASP A 435 -3.88 -5.95 34.91
CA ASP A 435 -4.30 -5.40 36.20
C ASP A 435 -3.53 -4.09 36.44
N ASP A 436 -4.25 -2.99 36.67
CA ASP A 436 -3.67 -1.66 36.89
C ASP A 436 -2.62 -1.65 38.02
N LYS A 437 -2.81 -2.46 39.08
CA LYS A 437 -1.83 -2.56 40.18
C LYS A 437 -0.59 -3.33 39.75
N ALA A 438 -0.74 -4.37 38.93
CA ALA A 438 0.40 -5.09 38.39
C ALA A 438 1.21 -4.20 37.43
N LEU A 439 0.56 -3.24 36.75
CA LEU A 439 1.23 -2.26 35.89
C LEU A 439 2.13 -1.27 36.67
N GLU A 440 1.86 -1.02 37.95
CA GLU A 440 2.68 -0.11 38.76
C GLU A 440 4.05 -0.71 39.11
N ASP A 441 4.14 -2.05 39.22
CA ASP A 441 5.32 -2.78 39.69
C ASP A 441 6.14 -3.44 38.56
N ILE A 442 5.76 -3.27 37.29
CA ILE A 442 6.49 -3.84 36.16
C ILE A 442 7.66 -2.95 35.69
N GLU A 443 8.78 -3.60 35.40
CA GLU A 443 9.91 -2.96 34.74
C GLU A 443 9.62 -2.80 33.24
N VAL A 444 9.44 -1.54 32.81
CA VAL A 444 9.26 -1.22 31.40
C VAL A 444 10.61 -1.19 30.70
N ILE A 445 10.90 -2.25 29.92
CA ILE A 445 12.17 -2.39 29.18
C ILE A 445 12.19 -1.64 27.83
N SER A 446 11.02 -1.37 27.24
CA SER A 446 10.90 -0.71 25.94
C SER A 446 9.53 -0.05 25.77
N ARG A 447 9.42 0.88 24.82
CA ARG A 447 8.18 1.59 24.46
C ARG A 447 8.10 1.75 22.94
N GLY A 448 6.89 1.72 22.41
CA GLY A 448 6.59 1.98 21.01
C GLY A 448 5.21 2.59 20.84
N LEU A 449 4.74 2.63 19.61
CA LEU A 449 3.42 3.15 19.23
C LEU A 449 2.31 2.13 19.58
N PRO A 450 1.19 2.57 20.16
CA PRO A 450 0.06 1.70 20.53
C PRO A 450 -0.78 1.34 19.31
N ALA A 451 -0.20 0.55 18.41
CA ALA A 451 -0.75 0.23 17.09
C ALA A 451 -2.10 -0.49 17.13
N SER A 452 -2.27 -1.43 18.06
CA SER A 452 -3.53 -2.17 18.27
C SER A 452 -3.72 -2.51 19.76
N PRO A 453 -4.91 -2.29 20.33
CA PRO A 453 -5.16 -2.42 21.77
C PRO A 453 -5.13 -3.87 22.25
N GLY A 454 -4.99 -4.04 23.57
CA GLY A 454 -5.07 -5.31 24.29
C GLY A 454 -3.83 -5.58 25.15
N ALA A 455 -3.93 -6.59 26.01
CA ALA A 455 -2.80 -7.15 26.76
C ALA A 455 -2.41 -8.52 26.20
N ALA A 456 -1.11 -8.77 26.05
CA ALA A 456 -0.59 -10.05 25.57
C ALA A 456 0.60 -10.50 26.41
N THR A 457 0.63 -11.80 26.70
CA THR A 457 1.73 -12.49 27.39
C THR A 457 2.10 -13.74 26.62
N GLY A 458 3.38 -14.08 26.56
CA GLY A 458 3.85 -15.27 25.86
C GLY A 458 5.37 -15.32 25.72
N GLN A 459 5.87 -16.43 25.21
CA GLN A 459 7.28 -16.61 24.88
C GLN A 459 7.63 -15.82 23.60
N ILE A 460 8.77 -15.12 23.60
CA ILE A 460 9.26 -14.40 22.42
C ILE A 460 9.70 -15.41 21.35
N VAL A 461 9.29 -15.14 20.11
CA VAL A 461 9.69 -15.87 18.90
C VAL A 461 10.00 -14.86 17.79
N PHE A 462 10.94 -15.19 16.91
CA PHE A 462 11.44 -14.27 15.88
C PHE A 462 10.98 -14.60 14.47
N PHE A 463 10.40 -15.78 14.27
CA PHE A 463 9.93 -16.24 12.97
C PHE A 463 8.48 -16.71 13.03
N ALA A 464 7.75 -16.45 11.94
CA ALA A 464 6.33 -16.76 11.84
C ALA A 464 6.03 -18.27 11.86
N ASP A 465 6.93 -19.10 11.34
CA ASP A 465 6.80 -20.55 11.35
C ASP A 465 7.09 -21.16 12.73
N GLU A 466 8.10 -20.64 13.45
CA GLU A 466 8.34 -20.98 14.85
C GLU A 466 7.13 -20.62 15.73
N ALA A 467 6.52 -19.45 15.48
CA ALA A 467 5.30 -19.05 16.16
C ALA A 467 4.16 -20.07 15.97
N MET A 468 4.01 -20.63 14.76
CA MET A 468 3.04 -21.69 14.48
C MET A 468 3.37 -22.98 15.22
N GLU A 469 4.61 -23.47 15.11
CA GLU A 469 5.03 -24.73 15.75
C GLU A 469 4.80 -24.69 17.27
N LEU A 470 5.17 -23.59 17.92
CA LEU A 470 5.00 -23.45 19.37
C LEU A 470 3.52 -23.30 19.75
N ALA A 471 2.72 -22.60 18.94
CA ALA A 471 1.28 -22.47 19.16
C ALA A 471 0.54 -23.82 18.98
N GLU A 472 0.93 -24.64 17.99
CA GLU A 472 0.42 -26.00 17.82
C GLU A 472 0.74 -26.90 19.01
N ASN A 473 1.88 -26.66 19.67
CA ASN A 473 2.27 -27.30 20.93
C ASN A 473 1.61 -26.67 22.18
N GLY A 474 0.61 -25.78 22.00
CA GLY A 474 -0.16 -25.18 23.09
C GLY A 474 0.56 -24.05 23.84
N LYS A 475 1.68 -23.55 23.33
CA LYS A 475 2.39 -22.41 23.94
C LYS A 475 1.83 -21.08 23.45
N GLU A 476 1.77 -20.11 24.36
CA GLU A 476 1.47 -18.73 24.01
C GLU A 476 2.75 -18.01 23.58
N VAL A 477 2.70 -17.30 22.45
CA VAL A 477 3.88 -16.65 21.85
C VAL A 477 3.65 -15.17 21.54
N ILE A 478 4.73 -14.40 21.58
CA ILE A 478 4.80 -13.01 21.13
C ILE A 478 5.74 -12.96 19.93
N LEU A 479 5.20 -12.57 18.77
CA LEU A 479 5.99 -12.45 17.54
C LEU A 479 6.76 -11.11 17.56
N VAL A 480 8.09 -11.19 17.53
CA VAL A 480 8.98 -10.02 17.54
C VAL A 480 9.74 -9.95 16.22
N ARG A 481 9.60 -8.84 15.49
CA ARG A 481 10.21 -8.64 14.16
C ARG A 481 10.79 -7.24 14.01
N ILE A 482 11.74 -7.02 13.10
CA ILE A 482 12.16 -5.66 12.75
C ILE A 482 10.96 -4.89 12.19
N GLU A 483 10.33 -5.50 11.19
CA GLU A 483 9.04 -5.14 10.60
C GLU A 483 8.35 -6.44 10.18
N THR A 484 7.01 -6.42 10.04
CA THR A 484 6.29 -7.57 9.49
C THR A 484 6.00 -7.38 8.01
N SER A 485 5.93 -8.49 7.30
CA SER A 485 5.59 -8.58 5.89
C SER A 485 4.35 -9.48 5.71
N PRO A 486 3.79 -9.55 4.50
CA PRO A 486 2.68 -10.45 4.20
C PRO A 486 2.99 -11.94 4.48
N GLU A 487 4.26 -12.31 4.50
CA GLU A 487 4.68 -13.70 4.75
C GLU A 487 4.60 -14.08 6.23
N ASP A 488 4.58 -13.08 7.12
CA ASP A 488 4.44 -13.29 8.56
C ASP A 488 2.99 -13.56 8.98
N LEU A 489 2.02 -13.50 8.06
CA LEU A 489 0.58 -13.53 8.36
C LEU A 489 0.17 -14.74 9.21
N LYS A 490 0.69 -15.94 8.91
CA LYS A 490 0.38 -17.15 9.66
C LYS A 490 0.83 -17.04 11.12
N GLY A 491 2.06 -16.56 11.33
CA GLY A 491 2.63 -16.33 12.66
C GLY A 491 1.90 -15.21 13.42
N MET A 492 1.56 -14.12 12.74
CA MET A 492 0.79 -13.01 13.31
C MET A 492 -0.59 -13.47 13.82
N ASN A 493 -1.23 -14.38 13.09
CA ASN A 493 -2.55 -14.90 13.46
C ASN A 493 -2.52 -15.74 14.74
N VAL A 494 -1.49 -16.58 14.90
CA VAL A 494 -1.37 -17.48 16.06
C VAL A 494 -0.79 -16.78 17.29
N ALA A 495 0.05 -15.76 17.10
CA ALA A 495 0.65 -15.02 18.20
C ALA A 495 -0.39 -14.32 19.09
N LYS A 496 -0.10 -14.18 20.39
CA LYS A 496 -0.94 -13.42 21.34
C LYS A 496 -0.74 -11.92 21.19
N GLY A 497 0.48 -11.51 20.84
CA GLY A 497 0.83 -10.11 20.57
C GLY A 497 1.97 -10.01 19.57
N ILE A 498 2.12 -8.83 18.99
CA ILE A 498 3.13 -8.51 17.97
C ILE A 498 3.93 -7.29 18.43
N LEU A 499 5.25 -7.39 18.39
CA LEU A 499 6.18 -6.28 18.67
C LEU A 499 7.06 -6.05 17.45
N THR A 500 7.16 -4.79 17.00
CA THR A 500 8.07 -4.42 15.91
C THR A 500 9.03 -3.31 16.28
N ALA A 501 10.27 -3.38 15.77
CA ALA A 501 11.29 -2.37 16.01
C ALA A 501 11.04 -1.08 15.20
N ARG A 502 10.52 -1.22 13.98
CA ARG A 502 10.19 -0.12 13.06
C ARG A 502 8.68 -0.08 12.77
N GLY A 503 8.23 0.96 12.07
CA GLY A 503 6.85 1.10 11.58
C GLY A 503 5.95 2.03 12.42
N GLY A 504 5.22 2.90 11.73
CA GLY A 504 4.22 3.82 12.28
C GLY A 504 2.87 3.16 12.61
N MET A 505 1.89 3.99 12.95
CA MET A 505 0.49 3.57 13.15
C MET A 505 -0.14 3.02 11.86
N THR A 506 0.42 3.33 10.69
CA THR A 506 0.00 2.81 9.38
C THR A 506 0.89 1.68 8.82
N SER A 507 1.83 1.16 9.61
CA SER A 507 2.67 0.03 9.22
C SER A 507 1.89 -1.26 8.97
N HIS A 508 2.50 -2.23 8.26
CA HIS A 508 1.89 -3.53 7.99
C HIS A 508 1.42 -4.24 9.28
N ALA A 509 2.30 -4.30 10.30
CA ALA A 509 1.99 -4.87 11.61
C ALA A 509 0.77 -4.20 12.24
N ALA A 510 0.74 -2.86 12.24
CA ALA A 510 -0.31 -2.07 12.85
C ALA A 510 -1.69 -2.29 12.18
N VAL A 511 -1.73 -2.23 10.84
CA VAL A 511 -2.97 -2.39 10.06
C VAL A 511 -3.52 -3.82 10.19
N VAL A 512 -2.66 -4.83 10.07
CA VAL A 512 -3.08 -6.25 10.13
C VAL A 512 -3.50 -6.63 11.54
N ALA A 513 -2.75 -6.24 12.57
CA ALA A 513 -3.09 -6.54 13.96
C ALA A 513 -4.44 -5.93 14.37
N ARG A 514 -4.72 -4.67 13.97
CA ARG A 514 -6.05 -4.06 14.18
C ARG A 514 -7.16 -4.81 13.47
N GLY A 515 -6.88 -5.36 12.29
CA GLY A 515 -7.83 -6.19 11.55
C GLY A 515 -8.13 -7.52 12.24
N MET A 516 -7.14 -8.08 12.94
CA MET A 516 -7.23 -9.35 13.68
C MET A 516 -7.63 -9.20 15.15
N GLY A 517 -7.73 -7.96 15.67
CA GLY A 517 -7.96 -7.71 17.10
C GLY A 517 -6.76 -8.05 18.00
N LYS A 518 -5.56 -8.26 17.45
CA LYS A 518 -4.38 -8.66 18.23
C LYS A 518 -3.70 -7.45 18.87
N CYS A 519 -3.18 -7.61 20.09
CA CYS A 519 -2.33 -6.61 20.73
C CYS A 519 -1.08 -6.35 19.88
N CYS A 520 -0.77 -5.09 19.58
CA CYS A 520 0.42 -4.75 18.82
C CYS A 520 1.05 -3.44 19.28
N ILE A 521 2.37 -3.49 19.47
CA ILE A 521 3.24 -2.34 19.66
C ILE A 521 4.17 -2.26 18.44
N SER A 522 4.15 -1.13 17.73
CA SER A 522 5.04 -0.91 16.58
C SER A 522 6.06 0.20 16.82
N GLY A 523 7.13 0.23 16.03
CA GLY A 523 8.14 1.29 16.12
C GLY A 523 8.84 1.38 17.48
N ALA A 524 9.08 0.25 18.15
CA ALA A 524 9.79 0.20 19.42
C ALA A 524 11.32 0.30 19.22
N GLY A 525 11.79 1.43 18.66
CA GLY A 525 13.14 1.58 18.12
C GLY A 525 14.32 1.41 19.09
N SER A 526 14.08 1.24 20.39
CA SER A 526 15.13 0.88 21.36
C SER A 526 15.49 -0.61 21.35
N ILE A 527 14.67 -1.46 20.73
CA ILE A 527 14.93 -2.90 20.62
C ILE A 527 15.85 -3.19 19.43
N HIS A 528 16.82 -4.07 19.64
CA HIS A 528 17.68 -4.61 18.60
C HIS A 528 17.30 -6.08 18.41
N ILE A 529 17.02 -6.47 17.17
CA ILE A 529 16.62 -7.81 16.79
C ILE A 529 17.64 -8.26 15.76
N ASP A 530 18.37 -9.33 16.09
CA ASP A 530 19.43 -9.91 15.28
C ASP A 530 18.90 -11.04 14.39
#